data_AF-B7JNS0-F1
#
_entry.id   AF-B7JNS0-F1
#
_cell.length_a   1.000
_cell.length_b   1.000
_cell.length_c   1.000
_cell.angle_alpha   90.00
_cell.angle_beta   90.00
_cell.angle_gamma   90.00
#
_symmetry.space_group_name_H-M   'P 1'
#
loop_
_entity.id
_entity.type
_entity.pdbx_description
1 polymer ?
#
loop_
_entity_poly.entity_id
_entity_poly.type
_entity_poly.pdbx_seq_one_letter_code
_entity_poly.pdbx_strand_id
1 'polypeptide(L)'
;MKQLNTLENTSLLDIYLSTGNVVEPHIHQNAAELVYCISGSAVVSLLNPFTNQILNLPIKPGQVANIPQAWWHYEIATADNTHLLAIFDAPTPEVIFGSDMLRLTPTNIMAHTYCLDEQQWKQAVSPIQSTTVIGPPANCNQKRGTINPATQPPNPQQNLYYPDSYYFPLYWGY
;
A
#
# COMPACT_ATOMS: atom_id res chain seq x y z
N MET A 1 -1.00 -37.90 -16.74
CA MET A 1 -0.76 -36.45 -16.67
C MET A 1 0.65 -36.22 -16.21
N LYS A 2 1.50 -35.55 -17.01
CA LYS A 2 2.77 -34.99 -16.51
C LYS A 2 2.43 -33.60 -15.98
N GLN A 3 2.17 -33.48 -14.68
CA GLN A 3 2.01 -32.19 -14.03
C GLN A 3 2.87 -32.19 -12.77
N LEU A 4 3.78 -31.21 -12.70
CA LEU A 4 4.53 -30.84 -11.49
C LEU A 4 5.01 -29.40 -11.65
N ASN A 5 4.80 -28.63 -10.58
CA ASN A 5 5.17 -27.23 -10.29
C ASN A 5 5.96 -26.49 -11.39
N THR A 6 5.26 -25.61 -12.12
CA THR A 6 5.83 -24.65 -13.07
C THR A 6 5.63 -23.20 -12.58
N LEU A 7 5.53 -22.99 -11.27
CA LEU A 7 5.35 -21.64 -10.72
C LEU A 7 6.70 -20.93 -10.73
N GLU A 8 7.01 -20.27 -11.84
CA GLU A 8 8.20 -19.42 -12.01
C GLU A 8 7.82 -17.96 -11.81
N ASN A 9 8.78 -17.15 -11.33
CA ASN A 9 8.59 -15.71 -11.09
C ASN A 9 7.36 -15.42 -10.23
N THR A 10 7.18 -16.19 -9.16
CA THR A 10 6.08 -15.97 -8.22
C THR A 10 6.56 -16.22 -6.81
N SER A 11 6.09 -15.39 -5.89
CA SER A 11 6.28 -15.57 -4.45
C SER A 11 5.01 -15.19 -3.71
N LEU A 12 4.89 -15.69 -2.48
CA LEU A 12 3.70 -15.52 -1.67
C LEU A 12 4.12 -15.05 -0.27
N LEU A 13 3.35 -14.13 0.30
CA LEU A 13 3.49 -13.67 1.68
C LEU A 13 2.17 -13.86 2.41
N ASP A 14 2.23 -14.56 3.53
CA ASP A 14 1.07 -14.86 4.39
C ASP A 14 0.95 -13.80 5.49
N ILE A 15 -0.19 -13.10 5.57
CA ILE A 15 -0.37 -11.89 6.39
C ILE A 15 -1.56 -12.05 7.34
N TYR A 16 -1.33 -11.85 8.64
CA TYR A 16 -2.36 -11.88 9.69
C TYR A 16 -2.43 -10.54 10.42
N LEU A 17 -3.63 -9.98 10.52
CA LEU A 17 -3.87 -8.64 11.06
C LEU A 17 -5.06 -8.63 12.03
N SER A 18 -4.95 -7.81 13.08
CA SER A 18 -6.11 -7.38 13.88
C SER A 18 -6.70 -6.09 13.33
N THR A 19 -7.93 -5.76 13.70
CA THR A 19 -8.61 -4.53 13.24
C THR A 19 -7.74 -3.30 13.49
N GLY A 20 -7.56 -2.49 12.45
CA GLY A 20 -6.77 -1.26 12.48
C GLY A 20 -5.26 -1.48 12.38
N ASN A 21 -4.77 -2.72 12.32
CA ASN A 21 -3.38 -2.94 11.90
C ASN A 21 -3.22 -2.62 10.42
N VAL A 22 -2.03 -2.14 10.09
CA VAL A 22 -1.66 -1.64 8.78
C VAL A 22 -0.41 -2.36 8.28
N VAL A 23 -0.43 -2.96 7.10
CA VAL A 23 0.82 -3.21 6.36
C VAL A 23 1.30 -1.85 5.90
N GLU A 24 2.49 -1.43 6.36
CA GLU A 24 2.91 -0.03 6.24
C GLU A 24 2.92 0.47 4.78
N PRO A 25 2.83 1.78 4.54
CA PRO A 25 3.02 2.31 3.20
C PRO A 25 4.36 1.90 2.60
N HIS A 26 4.34 1.30 1.40
CA HIS A 26 5.53 0.76 0.75
C HIS A 26 5.39 0.67 -0.77
N ILE A 27 6.50 0.32 -1.43
CA ILE A 27 6.59 0.06 -2.87
C ILE A 27 7.34 -1.24 -3.11
N HIS A 28 6.87 -2.03 -4.08
CA HIS A 28 7.61 -3.13 -4.70
C HIS A 28 8.16 -2.71 -6.07
N GLN A 29 9.47 -2.46 -6.18
CA GLN A 29 10.06 -1.90 -7.40
C GLN A 29 10.13 -2.91 -8.54
N ASN A 30 10.21 -4.20 -8.21
CA ASN A 30 10.43 -5.29 -9.17
C ASN A 30 9.22 -6.22 -9.33
N ALA A 31 8.09 -5.96 -8.67
CA ALA A 31 6.93 -6.83 -8.67
C ALA A 31 5.62 -6.04 -8.61
N ALA A 32 4.61 -6.50 -9.35
CA ALA A 32 3.21 -6.27 -9.03
C ALA A 32 2.79 -7.19 -7.88
N GLU A 33 1.72 -6.80 -7.18
CA GLU A 33 1.18 -7.54 -6.06
C GLU A 33 -0.33 -7.74 -6.22
N LEU A 34 -0.78 -8.97 -5.99
CA LEU A 34 -2.19 -9.32 -5.89
C LEU A 34 -2.48 -9.73 -4.44
N VAL A 35 -3.36 -8.99 -3.79
CA VAL A 35 -3.77 -9.25 -2.41
C VAL A 35 -5.10 -9.98 -2.44
N TYR A 36 -5.11 -11.24 -1.99
CA TYR A 36 -6.31 -12.06 -1.86
C TYR A 36 -6.76 -12.14 -0.40
N CYS A 37 -8.02 -11.81 -0.12
CA CYS A 37 -8.58 -11.93 1.23
C CYS A 37 -9.08 -13.36 1.47
N ILE A 38 -8.45 -14.07 2.40
CA ILE A 38 -8.85 -15.42 2.82
C ILE A 38 -9.95 -15.34 3.88
N SER A 39 -9.77 -14.50 4.90
CA SER A 39 -10.76 -14.26 5.95
C SER A 39 -10.66 -12.83 6.53
N GLY A 40 -11.69 -12.39 7.26
CA GLY A 40 -11.79 -11.01 7.77
C GLY A 40 -12.11 -9.99 6.68
N SER A 41 -11.53 -8.80 6.74
CA SER A 41 -11.69 -7.76 5.70
C SER A 41 -10.61 -6.69 5.79
N ALA A 42 -10.26 -6.10 4.65
CA ALA A 42 -9.24 -5.05 4.56
C ALA A 42 -9.63 -3.97 3.55
N VAL A 43 -8.94 -2.84 3.61
CA VAL A 43 -8.91 -1.84 2.53
C VAL A 43 -7.48 -1.76 2.02
N VAL A 44 -7.29 -2.10 0.75
CA VAL A 44 -6.02 -1.94 0.04
C VAL A 44 -6.05 -0.58 -0.65
N SER A 45 -5.06 0.27 -0.37
CA SER A 45 -5.05 1.65 -0.84
C SER A 45 -3.78 1.93 -1.62
N LEU A 46 -3.89 2.61 -2.76
CA LEU A 46 -2.74 2.92 -3.63
C LEU A 46 -2.80 4.34 -4.19
N LEU A 47 -1.64 4.97 -4.31
CA LEU A 47 -1.47 6.25 -5.00
C LEU A 47 -1.38 5.99 -6.50
N ASN A 48 -2.36 6.48 -7.26
CA ASN A 48 -2.31 6.44 -8.72
C ASN A 48 -1.36 7.54 -9.23
N PRO A 49 -0.21 7.20 -9.84
CA PRO A 49 0.79 8.18 -10.26
C PRO A 49 0.36 8.99 -11.49
N PHE A 50 -0.71 8.58 -12.19
CA PHE A 50 -1.23 9.31 -13.35
C PHE A 50 -2.28 10.35 -12.97
N THR A 51 -3.03 10.10 -11.88
CA THR A 51 -4.09 11.00 -11.43
C THR A 51 -3.76 11.73 -10.13
N ASN A 52 -2.69 11.32 -9.43
CA ASN A 52 -2.31 11.78 -8.09
C ASN A 52 -3.45 11.62 -7.05
N GLN A 53 -4.25 10.57 -7.21
CA GLN A 53 -5.35 10.24 -6.30
C GLN A 53 -5.09 8.94 -5.56
N ILE A 54 -5.50 8.89 -4.29
CA ILE A 54 -5.56 7.64 -3.54
C ILE A 54 -6.81 6.86 -3.97
N LEU A 55 -6.61 5.65 -4.47
CA LEU A 55 -7.69 4.69 -4.66
C LEU A 55 -7.80 3.83 -3.40
N ASN A 56 -9.01 3.58 -2.93
CA ASN A 56 -9.30 2.72 -1.79
C ASN A 56 -10.13 1.55 -2.27
N LEU A 57 -9.62 0.33 -2.12
CA LEU A 57 -10.21 -0.91 -2.62
C LEU A 57 -10.57 -1.81 -1.42
N PRO A 58 -11.81 -1.75 -0.91
CA PRO A 58 -12.26 -2.67 0.14
C PRO A 58 -12.38 -4.09 -0.39
N ILE A 59 -11.81 -5.04 0.33
CA ILE A 59 -11.86 -6.47 0.02
C ILE A 59 -12.38 -7.29 1.21
N LYS A 60 -13.14 -8.32 0.89
CA LYS A 60 -13.74 -9.34 1.78
C LYS A 60 -13.34 -10.74 1.29
N PRO A 61 -13.67 -11.81 2.05
CA PRO A 61 -13.20 -13.16 1.71
C PRO A 61 -13.59 -13.55 0.28
N GLY A 62 -12.62 -14.04 -0.49
CA GLY A 62 -12.79 -14.39 -1.89
C GLY A 62 -12.55 -13.25 -2.89
N GLN A 63 -12.28 -12.03 -2.42
CA GLN A 63 -12.01 -10.86 -3.27
C GLN A 63 -10.51 -10.56 -3.35
N VAL A 64 -10.13 -9.86 -4.42
CA VAL A 64 -8.74 -9.44 -4.69
C VAL A 64 -8.63 -7.94 -4.90
N ALA A 65 -7.47 -7.39 -4.59
CA ALA A 65 -7.01 -6.09 -5.06
C ALA A 65 -5.66 -6.27 -5.78
N ASN A 66 -5.48 -5.63 -6.94
CA ASN A 66 -4.24 -5.66 -7.70
C ASN A 66 -3.51 -4.33 -7.57
N ILE A 67 -2.26 -4.39 -7.12
CA ILE A 67 -1.33 -3.27 -7.05
C ILE A 67 -0.33 -3.40 -8.20
N PRO A 68 -0.28 -2.45 -9.15
CA PRO A 68 0.72 -2.50 -10.21
C PRO A 68 2.15 -2.32 -9.67
N GLN A 69 3.12 -2.88 -10.40
CA GLN A 69 4.53 -2.76 -10.06
C GLN A 69 4.94 -1.31 -9.82
N ALA A 70 5.71 -1.10 -8.75
CA ALA A 70 6.27 0.18 -8.32
C ALA A 70 5.25 1.22 -7.83
N TRP A 71 4.01 0.84 -7.54
CA TRP A 71 3.00 1.77 -7.00
C TRP A 71 3.06 1.84 -5.48
N TRP A 72 3.00 3.07 -4.94
CA TRP A 72 2.94 3.30 -3.49
C TRP A 72 1.58 2.87 -2.94
N HIS A 73 1.58 1.98 -1.96
CA HIS A 73 0.36 1.39 -1.43
C HIS A 73 0.49 0.96 0.04
N TYR A 74 -0.65 0.67 0.67
CA TYR A 74 -0.74 0.14 2.03
C TYR A 74 -2.05 -0.61 2.21
N GLU A 75 -2.14 -1.40 3.28
CA GLU A 75 -3.31 -2.19 3.61
C GLU A 75 -3.73 -1.93 5.03
N ILE A 76 -5.03 -1.74 5.30
CA ILE A 76 -5.55 -1.66 6.65
C ILE A 76 -6.62 -2.72 6.89
N ALA A 77 -6.44 -3.52 7.94
CA ALA A 77 -7.46 -4.46 8.36
C ALA A 77 -8.67 -3.72 8.96
N THR A 78 -9.86 -4.09 8.52
CA THR A 78 -11.14 -3.53 8.97
C THR A 78 -11.93 -4.49 9.86
N ALA A 79 -11.40 -5.70 10.08
CA ALA A 79 -11.93 -6.70 11.02
C ALA A 79 -10.79 -7.47 11.70
N ASP A 80 -11.07 -8.06 12.86
CA ASP A 80 -10.12 -8.92 13.56
C ASP A 80 -9.97 -10.25 12.84
N ASN A 81 -8.82 -10.90 13.04
CA ASN A 81 -8.47 -12.14 12.37
C ASN A 81 -8.54 -12.00 10.84
N THR A 82 -8.11 -10.84 10.32
CA THR A 82 -7.98 -10.63 8.88
C THR A 82 -6.76 -11.40 8.38
N HIS A 83 -6.98 -12.24 7.38
CA HIS A 83 -5.98 -13.10 6.78
C HIS A 83 -5.90 -12.79 5.29
N LEU A 84 -4.77 -12.27 4.86
CA LEU A 84 -4.49 -11.89 3.49
C LEU A 84 -3.35 -12.75 2.96
N LEU A 85 -3.42 -13.06 1.67
CA LEU A 85 -2.35 -13.69 0.92
C LEU A 85 -1.92 -12.72 -0.17
N ALA A 86 -0.73 -12.16 0.00
CA ALA A 86 -0.07 -11.37 -1.02
C ALA A 86 0.67 -12.30 -1.99
N ILE A 87 0.48 -12.05 -3.29
CA ILE A 87 1.06 -12.85 -4.37
C ILE A 87 1.78 -11.90 -5.31
N PHE A 88 3.06 -12.15 -5.55
CA PHE A 88 3.91 -11.29 -6.36
C PHE A 88 4.27 -11.99 -7.67
N ASP A 89 4.41 -11.23 -8.76
CA ASP A 89 4.94 -11.72 -10.03
C ASP A 89 6.49 -11.64 -10.11
N ALA A 90 7.15 -11.78 -8.95
CA ALA A 90 8.59 -11.92 -8.82
C ALA A 90 8.95 -13.04 -7.81
N PRO A 91 10.09 -13.73 -8.00
CA PRO A 91 10.51 -14.79 -7.08
C PRO A 91 10.95 -14.25 -5.71
N THR A 92 11.49 -13.03 -5.68
CA THR A 92 11.81 -12.27 -4.48
C THR A 92 11.37 -10.83 -4.69
N PRO A 93 10.28 -10.39 -4.06
CA PRO A 93 9.83 -9.00 -4.18
C PRO A 93 10.78 -8.12 -3.39
N GLU A 94 11.33 -7.11 -4.05
CA GLU A 94 12.07 -6.03 -3.41
C GLU A 94 11.08 -5.04 -2.81
N VAL A 95 11.46 -4.36 -1.72
CA VAL A 95 10.56 -3.45 -1.02
C VAL A 95 11.30 -2.19 -0.56
N ILE A 96 10.70 -1.02 -0.78
CA ILE A 96 11.03 0.22 -0.08
C ILE A 96 9.92 0.51 0.91
N PHE A 97 10.28 0.50 2.20
CA PHE A 97 9.37 0.79 3.29
C PHE A 97 9.24 2.29 3.54
N GLY A 98 8.03 2.74 3.82
CA GLY A 98 7.73 4.13 4.14
C GLY A 98 8.39 4.59 5.43
N SER A 99 8.47 3.74 6.45
CA SER A 99 9.22 4.04 7.67
C SER A 99 10.70 4.34 7.37
N ASP A 100 11.28 3.65 6.39
CA ASP A 100 12.68 3.84 6.00
C ASP A 100 12.86 5.13 5.21
N MET A 101 11.94 5.44 4.29
CA MET A 101 11.91 6.75 3.62
C MET A 101 11.83 7.89 4.65
N LEU A 102 10.94 7.78 5.64
CA LEU A 102 10.74 8.82 6.65
C LEU A 102 11.95 9.01 7.57
N ARG A 103 12.57 7.92 8.03
CA ARG A 103 13.66 7.99 9.03
C ARG A 103 15.06 8.16 8.41
N LEU A 104 15.26 7.70 7.17
CA LEU A 104 16.59 7.70 6.52
C LEU A 104 16.78 8.84 5.52
N THR A 105 15.71 9.42 4.96
CA THR A 105 15.87 10.65 4.19
C THR A 105 16.37 11.77 5.12
N PRO A 106 17.49 12.43 4.80
CA PRO A 106 18.04 13.46 5.68
C PRO A 106 17.02 14.55 5.99
N THR A 107 16.91 14.93 7.27
CA THR A 107 15.89 15.86 7.76
C THR A 107 15.96 17.21 7.06
N ASN A 108 17.17 17.71 6.80
CA ASN A 108 17.40 18.96 6.09
C ASN A 108 16.90 18.90 4.64
N ILE A 109 16.99 17.74 3.98
CA ILE A 109 16.48 17.56 2.60
C ILE A 109 14.95 17.61 2.59
N MET A 110 14.28 16.89 3.49
CA MET A 110 12.81 16.95 3.62
C MET A 110 12.34 18.37 3.96
N ALA A 111 12.99 19.01 4.93
CA ALA A 111 12.64 20.35 5.37
C ALA A 111 12.81 21.39 4.26
N HIS A 112 13.94 21.39 3.58
CA HIS A 112 14.20 22.31 2.48
C HIS A 112 13.26 22.08 1.28
N THR A 113 13.02 20.82 0.90
CA THR A 113 12.21 20.46 -0.27
C THR A 113 10.75 20.92 -0.13
N TYR A 114 10.19 20.78 1.08
CA TYR A 114 8.76 21.02 1.32
C TYR A 114 8.47 22.27 2.17
N CYS A 115 9.46 23.13 2.40
CA CYS A 115 9.33 24.32 3.26
C CYS A 115 8.81 24.00 4.67
N LEU A 116 9.33 22.91 5.26
CA LEU A 116 8.99 22.49 6.63
C LEU A 116 10.01 23.04 7.62
N ASP A 117 9.60 23.18 8.89
CA ASP A 117 10.55 23.38 9.97
C ASP A 117 11.34 22.07 10.23
N GLU A 118 12.66 22.13 10.12
CA GLU A 118 13.51 20.94 10.23
C GLU A 118 13.42 20.28 11.62
N GLN A 119 13.33 21.08 12.69
CA GLN A 119 13.28 20.54 14.05
C GLN A 119 11.93 19.89 14.33
N GLN A 120 10.83 20.49 13.85
CA GLN A 120 9.50 19.90 13.94
C GLN A 120 9.42 18.59 13.13
N TRP A 121 9.98 18.57 11.91
CA TRP A 121 10.03 17.35 11.10
C TRP A 121 10.82 16.24 11.80
N LYS A 122 12.04 16.56 12.26
CA LYS A 122 12.91 15.65 13.00
C LYS A 122 12.20 15.09 14.24
N GLN A 123 11.48 15.93 14.98
CA GLN A 123 10.71 15.50 16.14
C GLN A 123 9.56 14.57 15.75
N ALA A 124 8.84 14.88 14.66
CA ALA A 124 7.68 14.12 14.21
C ALA A 124 8.04 12.69 13.77
N VAL A 125 9.18 12.52 13.09
CA VAL A 125 9.64 11.19 12.62
C VAL A 125 10.51 10.45 13.65
N SER A 126 10.92 11.09 14.74
CA SER A 126 11.77 10.48 15.79
C SER A 126 11.24 9.17 16.41
N PRO A 127 9.92 8.89 16.47
CA PRO A 127 9.44 7.59 16.96
C PRO A 127 9.74 6.42 16.02
N ILE A 128 10.08 6.68 14.75
CA ILE A 128 10.37 5.64 13.74
C ILE A 128 11.83 5.21 13.87
N GLN A 129 12.09 4.27 14.77
CA GLN A 129 13.44 3.81 15.09
C GLN A 129 13.94 2.66 14.20
N SER A 130 13.02 1.98 13.51
CA SER A 130 13.30 0.82 12.66
C SER A 130 12.28 0.74 11.51
N THR A 131 12.56 -0.13 10.55
CA THR A 131 11.57 -0.57 9.55
C THR A 131 10.30 -1.10 10.23
N THR A 132 9.10 -0.78 9.73
CA THR A 132 7.81 -1.08 10.38
C THR A 132 6.90 -1.92 9.48
N VAL A 133 7.15 -3.23 9.36
CA VAL A 133 6.35 -4.07 8.43
C VAL A 133 4.84 -4.04 8.72
N ILE A 134 4.46 -4.12 10.01
CA ILE A 134 3.06 -4.01 10.45
C ILE A 134 2.96 -2.93 11.54
N GLY A 135 2.14 -1.92 11.28
CA GLY A 135 1.83 -0.82 12.19
C GLY A 135 0.45 -0.94 12.85
N PRO A 136 0.18 -0.15 13.91
CA PRO A 136 1.19 0.54 14.71
C PRO A 136 2.09 -0.47 15.46
N PRO A 137 3.34 -0.11 15.80
CA PRO A 137 4.23 -0.96 16.59
C PRO A 137 3.61 -1.36 17.95
N ALA A 138 3.98 -2.51 18.48
CA ALA A 138 3.44 -3.02 19.75
C ALA A 138 3.68 -2.07 20.95
N ASN A 139 4.73 -1.26 20.90
CA ASN A 139 5.08 -0.25 21.91
C ASN A 139 4.49 1.14 21.62
N CYS A 140 3.58 1.27 20.65
CA CYS A 140 2.92 2.54 20.36
C CYS A 140 1.90 2.89 21.47
N ASN A 141 2.29 3.82 22.35
CA ASN A 141 1.48 4.25 23.50
C ASN A 141 0.53 5.43 23.20
N GLN A 142 0.32 5.77 21.92
CA GLN A 142 -0.66 6.79 21.56
C GLN A 142 -2.08 6.24 21.77
N LYS A 143 -2.94 7.03 22.42
CA LYS A 143 -4.36 6.67 22.60
C LYS A 143 -4.95 6.38 21.21
N ARG A 144 -5.34 5.13 20.95
CA ARG A 144 -6.00 4.70 19.70
C ARG A 144 -7.27 5.54 19.50
N GLY A 145 -7.15 6.66 18.77
CA GLY A 145 -8.29 7.27 18.12
C GLY A 145 -8.78 6.28 17.07
N THR A 146 -10.09 6.02 17.02
CA THR A 146 -10.71 5.22 15.96
C THR A 146 -10.29 5.79 14.61
N ILE A 147 -9.42 5.08 13.88
CA ILE A 147 -9.18 5.35 12.47
C ILE A 147 -10.52 5.08 11.80
N ASN A 148 -11.29 6.14 11.53
CA ASN A 148 -12.47 6.03 10.70
C ASN A 148 -11.96 5.77 9.28
N PRO A 149 -12.16 4.57 8.70
CA PRO A 149 -11.95 4.42 7.27
C PRO A 149 -12.87 5.44 6.59
N ALA A 150 -12.28 6.34 5.79
CA ALA A 150 -13.03 7.40 5.13
C ALA A 150 -14.25 6.78 4.44
N THR A 151 -15.44 7.14 4.95
CA THR A 151 -16.71 6.76 4.35
C THR A 151 -16.78 7.36 2.97
N GLN A 152 -16.89 6.48 1.97
CA GLN A 152 -17.37 6.66 0.59
C GLN A 152 -17.24 8.08 -0.02
N PRO A 153 -16.51 8.24 -1.15
CA PRO A 153 -16.76 9.40 -1.99
C PRO A 153 -18.22 9.37 -2.48
N PRO A 154 -18.87 10.54 -2.64
CA PRO A 154 -20.24 10.61 -3.12
C PRO A 154 -20.31 9.98 -4.52
N ASN A 155 -21.26 9.06 -4.66
CA ASN A 155 -21.58 8.32 -5.87
C ASN A 155 -21.71 9.24 -7.10
N PRO A 156 -20.81 9.17 -8.10
CA PRO A 156 -21.13 9.65 -9.43
C PRO A 156 -21.83 8.51 -10.15
N GLN A 157 -23.16 8.57 -10.24
CA GLN A 157 -23.88 7.87 -11.29
C GLN A 157 -23.32 8.35 -12.63
N GLN A 158 -22.35 7.65 -13.22
CA GLN A 158 -21.99 7.81 -14.62
C GLN A 158 -21.72 6.45 -15.25
N ASN A 159 -22.54 6.18 -16.27
CA ASN A 159 -22.54 5.04 -17.19
C ASN A 159 -21.14 4.50 -17.52
N LEU A 160 -20.92 3.22 -17.25
CA LEU A 160 -19.89 2.43 -17.90
C LEU A 160 -20.32 2.18 -19.36
N TYR A 161 -19.79 2.99 -20.27
CA TYR A 161 -19.73 2.65 -21.69
C TYR A 161 -18.25 2.67 -22.07
N TYR A 162 -17.65 1.49 -22.20
CA TYR A 162 -16.36 1.34 -22.85
C TYR A 162 -16.59 1.38 -24.37
N PRO A 163 -15.85 2.22 -25.09
CA PRO A 163 -15.35 1.81 -26.39
C PRO A 163 -13.83 1.73 -26.37
N ASP A 164 -13.35 0.60 -26.87
CA ASP A 164 -11.99 0.40 -27.34
C ASP A 164 -11.51 1.60 -28.18
N SER A 165 -10.33 2.13 -27.85
CA SER A 165 -9.34 2.51 -28.85
C SER A 165 -8.05 2.95 -28.18
N TYR A 166 -7.02 2.14 -28.36
CA TYR A 166 -5.62 2.52 -28.15
C TYR A 166 -5.27 3.71 -29.03
N TYR A 167 -4.74 4.79 -28.45
CA TYR A 167 -3.87 5.74 -29.14
C TYR A 167 -3.05 6.55 -28.10
N PHE A 168 -1.74 6.29 -28.05
CA PHE A 168 -0.78 7.19 -27.40
C PHE A 168 -0.24 8.16 -28.44
N PRO A 169 -0.14 9.45 -28.11
CA PRO A 169 0.97 10.27 -28.56
C PRO A 169 1.84 10.74 -27.38
N LEU A 170 3.15 10.69 -27.61
CA LEU A 170 4.19 11.33 -26.82
C LEU A 170 3.96 12.84 -26.69
N TYR A 171 4.24 13.43 -25.52
CA TYR A 171 5.36 14.39 -25.30
C TYR A 171 5.22 15.35 -24.09
N TRP A 172 6.34 15.48 -23.36
CA TRP A 172 6.99 16.61 -22.66
C TRP A 172 6.45 17.28 -21.37
N GLY A 173 7.43 17.52 -20.47
CA GLY A 173 7.63 18.70 -19.61
C GLY A 173 6.88 18.65 -18.27
N TYR A 174 7.51 18.76 -17.10
CA TYR A 174 8.78 19.38 -16.67
C TYR A 174 9.51 18.47 -15.69
#